data_AF-A0A8S8YLS1-F1
#
_entry.id   AF-A0A8S8YLS1-F1
#
_cell.length_a   1.000
_cell.length_b   1.000
_cell.length_c   1.000
_cell.angle_alpha   90.00
_cell.angle_beta   90.00
_cell.angle_gamma   90.00
#
_symmetry.space_group_name_H-M   'P 1'
#
loop_
_entity.id
_entity.type
_entity.pdbx_description
1 polymer ?
#
loop_
_entity_poly.entity_id
_entity_poly.type
_entity_poly.pdbx_seq_one_letter_code
_entity_poly.pdbx_strand_id
1 'polypeptide(L)'
;MFGQGYLPYIIGSRSGPVPLADLQSKYDQYGISGTPTLFVKNDAGTFGLGIIEITSGEELLALSNRKMRKLTYGKGGAEAEDFLLQEGVPSALSWDGMVVEPVAYCANGRVGGWFYRANAKKGEMANLNSPSSVFIHPHEIDDPAIASRRQHWHMLVAEIAMLGIAIESASL
;
A
#
# COMPACT_ATOMS: atom_id res chain seq x y z
N MET A 1 3.96 -5.96 -19.55
CA MET A 1 4.63 -5.01 -18.64
C MET A 1 3.95 -5.16 -17.28
N PHE A 2 4.52 -5.97 -16.39
CA PHE A 2 3.89 -6.30 -15.10
C PHE A 2 4.12 -5.16 -14.11
N GLY A 3 3.18 -4.22 -14.05
CA GLY A 3 3.16 -3.21 -13.00
C GLY A 3 2.80 -3.87 -11.67
N GLN A 4 3.62 -3.63 -10.65
CA GLN A 4 3.25 -3.96 -9.27
C GLN A 4 2.05 -3.07 -8.89
N GLY A 5 0.84 -3.60 -9.09
CA GLY A 5 -0.39 -2.97 -8.64
C GLY A 5 -0.43 -3.01 -7.12
N TYR A 6 -0.04 -1.91 -6.48
CA TYR A 6 -0.51 -1.62 -5.13
C TYR A 6 -1.99 -1.35 -5.26
N LEU A 7 -2.82 -2.29 -4.80
CA LEU A 7 -4.25 -2.08 -4.66
C LEU A 7 -4.46 -1.20 -3.41
N PRO A 8 -4.84 0.09 -3.55
CA PRO A 8 -5.44 0.79 -2.44
C PRO A 8 -6.69 0.02 -2.02
N TYR A 9 -6.84 -0.26 -0.73
CA TYR A 9 -8.13 -0.63 -0.17
C TYR A 9 -9.01 0.62 -0.30
N ILE A 10 -9.71 0.76 -1.44
CA ILE A 10 -10.71 1.81 -1.62
C ILE A 10 -11.92 1.35 -0.82
N ILE A 11 -11.97 1.75 0.45
CA ILE A 11 -13.25 1.87 1.15
C ILE A 11 -14.10 2.80 0.27
N GLY A 12 -15.27 2.30 -0.12
CA GLY A 12 -16.07 2.77 -1.25
C GLY A 12 -16.09 4.27 -1.50
N SER A 13 -16.21 4.64 -2.77
CA SER A 13 -16.37 5.99 -3.31
C SER A 13 -17.10 6.96 -2.37
N ARG A 14 -16.35 7.57 -1.46
CA ARG A 14 -16.66 8.89 -0.92
C ARG A 14 -15.69 9.82 -1.62
N SER A 15 -16.25 10.71 -2.43
CA SER A 15 -15.59 11.91 -2.90
C SER A 15 -15.30 12.81 -1.70
N GLY A 16 -14.20 12.54 -0.99
CA GLY A 16 -13.72 13.34 0.13
C GLY A 16 -12.54 12.68 0.84
N PRO A 17 -11.55 13.46 1.32
CA PRO A 17 -10.42 12.90 2.07
C PRO A 17 -10.94 12.16 3.29
N VAL A 18 -10.38 10.98 3.60
CA VAL A 18 -10.61 10.35 4.91
C VAL A 18 -9.86 11.20 5.95
N PRO A 19 -10.55 11.97 6.81
CA PRO A 19 -9.87 12.79 7.80
C PRO A 19 -9.18 11.88 8.81
N LEU A 20 -7.96 12.23 9.23
CA LEU A 20 -7.24 11.51 10.29
C LEU A 20 -8.08 11.34 11.57
N ALA A 21 -9.00 12.28 11.85
CA ALA A 21 -9.94 12.20 12.97
C ALA A 21 -10.97 11.06 12.82
N ASP A 22 -11.45 10.78 11.60
CA ASP A 22 -12.36 9.66 11.34
C ASP A 22 -11.62 8.33 11.48
N LEU A 23 -10.37 8.27 11.01
CA LEU A 23 -9.49 7.11 11.22
C LEU A 23 -9.24 6.87 12.71
N GLN A 24 -8.90 7.92 13.46
CA GLN A 24 -8.71 7.81 14.92
C GLN A 24 -9.97 7.27 15.60
N SER A 25 -11.14 7.81 15.25
CA SER A 25 -12.42 7.33 15.79
C SER A 25 -12.67 5.85 15.51
N LYS A 26 -12.24 5.36 14.33
CA LYS A 26 -12.30 3.93 13.99
C LYS A 26 -11.28 3.10 14.77
N TYR A 27 -10.08 3.62 14.96
CA TYR A 27 -9.04 2.95 15.74
C TYR A 27 -9.52 2.78 17.19
N ASP A 28 -10.06 3.83 17.78
CA ASP A 28 -10.65 3.81 19.13
C ASP A 28 -11.82 2.83 19.21
N GLN A 29 -12.71 2.83 18.20
CA GLN A 29 -13.85 1.92 18.12
C GLN A 29 -13.44 0.44 18.12
N TYR A 30 -12.37 0.10 17.40
CA TYR A 30 -11.90 -1.28 17.24
C TYR A 30 -10.78 -1.67 18.22
N GLY A 31 -10.37 -0.76 19.11
CA GLY A 31 -9.28 -0.99 20.05
C GLY A 31 -7.91 -1.15 19.37
N ILE A 32 -7.73 -0.50 18.21
CA ILE A 32 -6.46 -0.52 17.46
C ILE A 32 -5.51 0.46 18.14
N SER A 33 -4.39 -0.06 18.65
CA SER A 33 -3.29 0.76 19.14
C SER A 33 -2.44 1.29 17.98
N GLY A 34 -2.10 2.57 18.01
CA GLY A 34 -1.19 3.18 17.04
C GLY A 34 -1.67 4.56 16.60
N THR A 35 -0.84 5.24 15.81
CA THR A 35 -1.18 6.54 15.24
C THR A 35 -1.72 6.35 13.82
N PRO A 36 -2.95 6.80 13.51
CA PRO A 36 -3.45 6.83 12.15
C PRO A 36 -2.46 7.53 11.22
N THR A 37 -2.14 6.86 10.12
CA THR A 37 -1.20 7.36 9.12
C THR A 37 -1.91 7.45 7.78
N LEU A 38 -1.60 8.48 7.00
CA LEU A 38 -2.02 8.60 5.61
C LEU A 38 -0.80 8.54 4.69
N PHE A 39 -0.93 7.80 3.60
CA PHE A 39 -0.05 7.90 2.45
C PHE A 39 -0.61 8.92 1.46
N VAL A 40 0.24 9.88 1.08
CA VAL A 40 -0.03 10.82 0.00
C VAL A 40 0.68 10.33 -1.25
N LYS A 41 -0.09 10.10 -2.32
CA LYS A 41 0.40 9.55 -3.57
C LYS A 41 0.09 10.49 -4.72
N ASN A 42 1.07 10.69 -5.58
CA ASN A 42 0.91 11.38 -6.84
C ASN A 42 0.13 10.51 -7.85
N ASP A 43 -0.86 11.11 -8.52
CA ASP A 43 -1.77 10.40 -9.44
C ASP A 43 -1.22 10.24 -10.87
N ALA A 44 -0.17 10.98 -11.24
CA ALA A 44 0.37 11.08 -12.60
C ALA A 44 1.31 9.92 -12.99
N GLY A 45 1.19 8.76 -12.32
CA GLY A 45 2.02 7.59 -12.58
C GLY A 45 3.49 7.83 -12.29
N THR A 46 3.90 7.67 -11.03
CA THR A 46 5.31 7.74 -10.63
C THR A 46 5.87 6.32 -10.63
N PHE A 47 7.15 6.11 -10.96
CA PHE A 47 7.82 4.80 -10.86
C PHE A 47 7.97 4.31 -9.39
N GLY A 48 6.90 4.33 -8.60
CA GLY A 48 6.88 4.04 -7.17
C GLY A 48 7.52 5.11 -6.29
N LEU A 49 7.84 6.29 -6.83
CA LEU A 49 8.67 7.30 -6.18
C LEU A 49 7.89 8.43 -5.49
N GLY A 50 6.64 8.70 -5.87
CA GLY A 50 5.84 9.83 -5.37
C GLY A 50 4.95 9.48 -4.18
N ILE A 51 5.52 8.83 -3.15
CA ILE A 51 4.79 8.47 -1.93
C ILE A 51 5.46 9.09 -0.70
N ILE A 52 4.66 9.75 0.13
CA ILE A 52 5.04 10.21 1.46
C ILE A 52 4.01 9.75 2.50
N GLU A 53 4.43 9.73 3.76
CA GLU A 53 3.65 9.29 4.92
C GLU A 53 3.43 10.53 5.80
N ILE A 54 2.21 10.74 6.27
CA ILE A 54 1.86 11.83 7.19
C ILE A 54 0.97 11.33 8.33
N THR A 55 1.09 11.94 9.50
CA THR A 55 0.23 11.65 10.67
C THR A 55 -0.62 12.85 11.09
N SER A 56 -0.45 14.01 10.45
CA SER A 56 -1.22 15.22 10.69
C SER A 56 -1.37 16.06 9.42
N GLY A 57 -2.38 16.95 9.40
CA GLY A 57 -2.55 17.89 8.29
C GLY A 57 -1.45 18.95 8.23
N GLU A 58 -0.90 19.31 9.38
CA GLU A 58 0.19 20.28 9.51
C GLU A 58 1.49 19.75 8.86
N GLU A 59 1.76 18.44 8.94
CA GLU A 59 2.91 17.84 8.27
C GLU A 59 2.87 18.00 6.75
N LEU A 60 1.67 17.98 6.15
CA LEU A 60 1.46 18.21 4.73
C LEU A 60 1.76 19.67 4.35
N LEU A 61 1.34 20.62 5.18
CA LEU A 61 1.61 22.05 4.98
C LEU A 61 3.09 22.41 5.22
N ALA A 62 3.78 21.64 6.05
CA ALA A 62 5.18 21.87 6.44
C ALA A 62 6.20 21.00 5.66
N LEU A 63 5.82 20.46 4.50
CA LEU A 63 6.73 19.61 3.72
C LEU A 63 7.96 20.37 3.25
N SER A 64 9.13 19.77 3.45
CA SER A 64 10.38 20.33 2.90
C SER A 64 10.35 20.30 1.37
N ASN A 65 11.05 21.24 0.73
CA ASN A 65 11.21 21.29 -0.73
C ASN A 65 11.66 19.95 -1.33
N ARG A 66 12.49 19.19 -0.60
CA ARG A 66 12.92 17.84 -1.02
C ARG A 66 11.77 16.84 -1.04
N LYS A 67 10.94 16.80 0.02
CA LYS A 67 9.77 15.91 0.10
C LYS A 67 8.73 16.32 -0.94
N MET A 68 8.52 17.63 -1.11
CA MET A 68 7.59 18.17 -2.10
C MET A 68 8.01 17.78 -3.53
N ARG A 69 9.26 18.00 -3.92
CA ARG A 69 9.76 17.58 -5.25
C ARG A 69 9.65 16.08 -5.48
N LYS A 70 9.87 15.26 -4.43
CA LYS A 70 9.69 13.81 -4.53
C LYS A 70 8.21 13.46 -4.76
N LEU A 71 7.30 14.16 -4.10
CA LEU A 71 5.87 13.96 -4.23
C LEU A 71 5.36 14.43 -5.60
N THR A 72 5.78 15.59 -6.10
CA THR A 72 5.29 16.16 -7.36
C THR A 72 5.94 15.56 -8.61
N TYR A 73 7.03 14.79 -8.49
CA TYR A 73 7.75 14.21 -9.64
C TYR A 73 6.90 13.17 -10.39
N GLY A 74 6.40 13.55 -11.58
CA GLY A 74 5.69 12.67 -12.50
C GLY A 74 6.58 12.10 -13.61
N LYS A 75 6.06 11.09 -14.32
CA LYS A 75 6.71 10.52 -15.49
C LYS A 75 6.82 11.56 -16.62
N GLY A 76 7.99 11.69 -17.23
CA GLY A 76 8.21 12.60 -18.36
C GLY A 76 8.46 14.07 -17.97
N GLY A 77 8.64 14.37 -16.69
CA GLY A 77 8.91 15.73 -16.21
C GLY A 77 7.66 16.59 -15.99
N ALA A 78 6.47 16.02 -16.17
CA ALA A 78 5.22 16.64 -15.73
C ALA A 78 5.17 16.65 -14.19
N GLU A 79 4.75 17.78 -13.62
CA GLU A 79 4.43 17.86 -12.20
C GLU A 79 2.99 17.38 -11.99
N ALA A 80 2.74 16.63 -10.91
CA ALA A 80 1.38 16.28 -10.56
C ALA A 80 0.66 17.42 -9.87
N GLU A 81 -0.58 17.63 -10.28
CA GLU A 81 -1.49 18.63 -9.74
C GLU A 81 -2.50 18.00 -8.76
N ASP A 82 -2.75 16.70 -8.91
CA ASP A 82 -3.70 15.93 -8.10
C ASP A 82 -3.02 14.83 -7.27
N PHE A 83 -3.57 14.58 -6.07
CA PHE A 83 -3.02 13.62 -5.12
C PHE A 83 -4.09 12.72 -4.52
N LEU A 84 -3.75 11.44 -4.38
CA LEU A 84 -4.53 10.46 -3.64
C LEU A 84 -4.08 10.42 -2.18
N LEU A 85 -5.04 10.53 -1.27
CA LEU A 85 -4.85 10.27 0.16
C LEU A 85 -5.40 8.88 0.47
N GLN A 86 -4.56 8.03 1.06
CA GLN A 86 -4.92 6.66 1.40
C GLN A 86 -4.56 6.37 2.85
N GLU A 87 -5.43 5.68 3.59
CA GLU A 87 -5.07 5.10 4.88
C GLU A 87 -3.81 4.23 4.78
N GLY A 88 -2.90 4.43 5.74
CA GLY A 88 -1.75 3.57 5.98
C GLY A 88 -2.17 2.32 6.75
N VAL A 89 -2.04 1.17 6.10
CA VAL A 89 -2.29 -0.14 6.71
C VAL A 89 -0.93 -0.75 7.09
N PRO A 90 -0.71 -1.10 8.37
CA PRO A 90 0.56 -1.67 8.80
C PRO A 90 0.76 -3.08 8.23
N SER A 91 1.99 -3.37 7.81
CA SER A 91 2.45 -4.71 7.47
C SER A 91 2.59 -5.56 8.73
N ALA A 92 1.64 -6.47 8.94
CA ALA A 92 1.57 -7.28 10.16
C ALA A 92 2.39 -8.58 10.12
N LEU A 93 3.00 -8.95 8.98
CA LEU A 93 3.82 -10.16 8.90
C LEU A 93 5.29 -9.82 9.09
N SER A 94 5.97 -10.67 9.84
CA SER A 94 7.42 -10.63 9.99
C SER A 94 8.00 -12.02 9.82
N TRP A 95 9.16 -12.14 9.18
CA TRP A 95 9.89 -13.39 9.06
C TRP A 95 11.39 -13.10 9.02
N ASP A 96 12.17 -13.86 9.78
CA ASP A 96 13.63 -13.72 9.87
C ASP A 96 14.10 -12.27 10.15
N GLY A 97 13.43 -11.60 11.10
CA GLY A 97 13.73 -10.21 11.47
C GLY A 97 13.36 -9.15 10.41
N MET A 98 12.66 -9.53 9.35
CA MET A 98 12.20 -8.63 8.29
C MET A 98 10.68 -8.43 8.37
N VAL A 99 10.21 -7.22 8.08
CA VAL A 99 8.80 -6.99 7.75
C VAL A 99 8.53 -7.59 6.37
N VAL A 100 7.38 -8.24 6.21
CA VAL A 100 7.03 -9.00 5.01
C VAL A 100 5.63 -8.66 4.50
N GLU A 101 5.50 -8.47 3.18
CA GLU A 101 4.22 -8.30 2.49
C GLU A 101 4.02 -9.41 1.44
N PRO A 102 2.85 -10.07 1.40
CA PRO A 102 2.52 -10.98 0.31
C PRO A 102 2.20 -10.20 -0.96
N VAL A 103 2.72 -10.65 -2.10
CA VAL A 103 2.44 -10.07 -3.42
C VAL A 103 1.90 -11.16 -4.33
N ALA A 104 0.71 -10.93 -4.87
CA ALA A 104 0.05 -11.83 -5.81
C ALA A 104 0.30 -11.41 -7.25
N TYR A 105 0.58 -12.39 -8.11
CA TYR A 105 0.39 -12.25 -9.56
C TYR A 105 -1.01 -12.70 -9.91
N CYS A 106 -1.77 -11.81 -10.52
CA CYS A 106 -3.19 -11.97 -10.81
C CYS A 106 -3.44 -11.97 -12.31
N ALA A 107 -4.26 -12.89 -12.81
CA ALA A 107 -4.69 -12.95 -14.21
C ALA A 107 -6.07 -13.58 -14.34
N ASN A 108 -6.93 -12.99 -15.18
CA ASN A 108 -8.27 -13.50 -15.48
C ASN A 108 -9.12 -13.82 -14.23
N GLY A 109 -9.11 -12.92 -13.25
CA GLY A 109 -9.86 -13.07 -12.00
C GLY A 109 -9.31 -14.14 -11.04
N ARG A 110 -8.10 -14.66 -11.27
CA ARG A 110 -7.46 -15.68 -10.42
C ARG A 110 -6.05 -15.28 -10.05
N VAL A 111 -5.61 -15.73 -8.87
CA VAL A 111 -4.19 -15.63 -8.50
C VAL A 111 -3.41 -16.76 -9.17
N GLY A 112 -2.41 -16.41 -9.96
CA GLY A 112 -1.52 -17.34 -10.67
C GLY A 112 -0.23 -17.66 -9.91
N GLY A 113 0.17 -16.84 -8.94
CA GLY A 113 1.37 -17.07 -8.16
C GLY A 113 1.60 -16.02 -7.08
N TRP A 114 2.55 -16.30 -6.19
CA TRP A 114 2.89 -15.44 -5.06
C TRP A 114 4.40 -15.29 -4.91
N PHE A 115 4.81 -14.15 -4.39
CA PHE A 115 6.10 -13.98 -3.73
C PHE A 115 5.91 -13.07 -2.52
N TYR A 116 6.93 -13.02 -1.67
CA TYR A 116 6.95 -12.11 -0.53
C TYR A 116 7.96 -11.00 -0.79
N ARG A 117 7.56 -9.76 -0.52
CA ARG A 117 8.48 -8.62 -0.44
C ARG A 117 8.88 -8.46 1.02
N ALA A 118 10.16 -8.52 1.31
CA ALA A 118 10.67 -8.41 2.68
C ALA A 118 11.70 -7.30 2.82
N ASN A 119 11.80 -6.71 4.01
CA ASN A 119 12.77 -5.65 4.27
C ASN A 119 13.16 -5.58 5.76
N ALA A 120 14.46 -5.75 6.05
CA ALA A 120 15.02 -5.65 7.40
C ALA A 120 15.19 -4.20 7.90
N LYS A 121 15.14 -3.22 7.00
CA LYS A 121 15.44 -1.80 7.29
C LYS A 121 14.19 -0.92 7.35
N LYS A 122 13.01 -1.51 7.21
CA LYS A 122 11.71 -0.84 7.17
C LYS A 122 10.83 -1.36 8.29
N GLY A 123 10.10 -0.44 8.94
CA GLY A 123 9.09 -0.78 9.92
C GLY A 123 7.75 -1.12 9.26
N GLU A 124 6.80 -1.55 10.08
CA GLU A 124 5.48 -2.05 9.65
C GLU A 124 4.66 -1.01 8.89
N MET A 125 4.77 0.27 9.25
CA MET A 125 4.04 1.37 8.58
C MET A 125 4.78 1.95 7.36
N ALA A 126 6.02 1.53 7.10
CA ALA A 126 6.82 2.14 6.04
C ALA A 126 6.52 1.51 4.68
N ASN A 127 6.68 2.29 3.60
CA ASN A 127 6.61 1.72 2.25
C ASN A 127 7.75 0.71 2.00
N LEU A 128 7.39 -0.57 1.84
CA LEU A 128 8.34 -1.66 1.52
C LEU A 128 8.74 -1.67 0.04
N ASN A 129 8.16 -0.86 -0.85
CA ASN A 129 8.68 -0.68 -2.20
C ASN A 129 9.95 0.19 -2.18
N SER A 130 11.10 -0.44 -1.95
CA SER A 130 12.37 0.28 -1.84
C SER A 130 13.53 -0.53 -2.43
N PRO A 131 14.65 0.13 -2.81
CA PRO A 131 15.83 -0.57 -3.32
C PRO A 131 16.45 -1.58 -2.33
N SER A 132 16.14 -1.49 -1.03
CA SER A 132 16.68 -2.41 -0.02
C SER A 132 15.79 -3.64 0.20
N SER A 133 14.70 -3.77 -0.54
CA SER A 133 13.77 -4.88 -0.38
C SER A 133 14.29 -6.13 -1.09
N VAL A 134 14.03 -7.27 -0.49
CA VAL A 134 14.32 -8.60 -1.05
C VAL A 134 13.03 -9.30 -1.41
N PHE A 135 13.11 -10.25 -2.35
CA PHE A 135 11.97 -11.01 -2.83
C PHE A 135 12.17 -12.48 -2.52
N ILE A 136 11.22 -13.08 -1.81
CA ILE A 136 11.33 -14.43 -1.24
C ILE A 136 10.27 -15.31 -1.88
N HIS A 137 10.67 -16.49 -2.35
CA HIS A 137 9.74 -17.48 -2.87
C HIS A 137 8.91 -18.08 -1.73
N PRO A 138 7.61 -18.37 -1.92
CA PRO A 138 6.77 -18.92 -0.85
C PRO A 138 7.22 -20.22 -0.19
N HIS A 139 8.11 -20.99 -0.85
CA HIS A 139 8.68 -22.23 -0.31
C HIS A 139 9.86 -21.99 0.64
N GLU A 140 10.43 -20.79 0.65
CA GLU A 140 11.54 -20.42 1.52
C GLU A 140 11.07 -19.97 2.92
N ILE A 141 9.80 -19.57 3.04
CA ILE A 141 9.18 -19.21 4.33
C ILE A 141 8.58 -20.45 4.97
N ASP A 142 9.31 -21.03 5.93
CA ASP A 142 8.84 -22.13 6.79
C ASP A 142 8.07 -21.59 8.00
N ASP A 143 6.98 -20.87 7.74
CA ASP A 143 6.04 -20.40 8.75
C ASP A 143 4.61 -20.80 8.34
N PRO A 144 3.99 -21.78 9.04
CA PRO A 144 2.65 -22.25 8.73
C PRO A 144 1.56 -21.16 8.82
N ALA A 145 1.72 -20.17 9.70
CA ALA A 145 0.75 -19.08 9.83
C ALA A 145 0.81 -18.15 8.62
N ILE A 146 2.01 -17.82 8.14
CA ILE A 146 2.20 -17.02 6.92
C ILE A 146 1.69 -17.78 5.69
N ALA A 147 2.01 -19.08 5.60
CA ALA A 147 1.52 -19.94 4.52
C ALA A 147 -0.01 -20.06 4.50
N SER A 148 -0.62 -20.25 5.68
CA SER A 148 -2.08 -20.36 5.81
C SER A 148 -2.78 -19.06 5.40
N ARG A 149 -2.31 -17.90 5.87
CA ARG A 149 -2.92 -16.59 5.50
C ARG A 149 -2.91 -16.35 4.00
N ARG A 150 -1.82 -16.73 3.31
CA ARG A 150 -1.69 -16.64 1.85
C ARG A 150 -2.77 -17.43 1.11
N GLN A 151 -3.11 -18.62 1.60
CA GLN A 151 -4.07 -19.52 0.96
C GLN A 151 -5.54 -19.20 1.28
N HIS A 152 -5.81 -18.33 2.26
CA HIS A 152 -7.17 -18.00 2.72
C HIS A 152 -7.48 -16.51 2.55
N TRP A 153 -7.24 -15.70 3.58
CA TRP A 153 -7.67 -14.30 3.61
C TRP A 153 -6.96 -13.43 2.56
N HIS A 154 -5.65 -13.63 2.32
CA HIS A 154 -4.96 -12.86 1.27
C HIS A 154 -5.45 -13.24 -0.13
N MET A 155 -5.77 -14.52 -0.36
CA MET A 155 -6.35 -14.96 -1.63
C MET A 155 -7.69 -14.26 -1.88
N LEU A 156 -8.59 -14.32 -0.89
CA LEU A 156 -9.90 -13.69 -0.98
C LEU A 156 -9.78 -12.17 -1.24
N VAL A 157 -8.91 -11.48 -0.49
CA VAL A 157 -8.68 -10.04 -0.68
C VAL A 157 -8.14 -9.74 -2.08
N ALA A 158 -7.20 -10.53 -2.60
CA ALA A 158 -6.67 -10.35 -3.94
C ALA A 158 -7.74 -10.54 -5.03
N GLU A 159 -8.64 -11.51 -4.85
CA GLU A 159 -9.76 -11.75 -5.77
C GLU A 159 -10.81 -10.63 -5.73
N ILE A 160 -11.19 -10.16 -4.54
CA ILE A 160 -12.07 -8.99 -4.38
C ILE A 160 -11.45 -7.77 -5.05
N ALA A 161 -10.15 -7.58 -4.89
CA ALA A 161 -9.46 -6.44 -5.47
C ALA A 161 -9.40 -6.50 -7.00
N MET A 162 -9.26 -7.69 -7.61
CA MET A 162 -9.43 -7.87 -9.06
C MET A 162 -10.84 -7.51 -9.53
N LEU A 163 -11.88 -7.83 -8.75
CA LEU A 163 -13.25 -7.41 -9.06
C LEU A 163 -13.38 -5.88 -9.02
N GLY A 164 -12.76 -5.22 -8.03
CA GLY A 164 -12.69 -3.76 -7.95
C GLY A 164 -12.06 -3.15 -9.21
N ILE A 165 -10.89 -3.67 -9.62
CA ILE A 165 -10.22 -3.25 -10.86
C ILE A 165 -11.12 -3.45 -12.09
N ALA A 166 -11.81 -4.60 -12.17
CA ALA A 166 -12.68 -4.90 -13.31
C ALA A 166 -13.87 -3.92 -13.41
N ILE A 167 -14.48 -3.56 -12.28
CA ILE A 167 -15.58 -2.59 -12.22
C ILE A 167 -15.10 -1.20 -12.63
N GLU A 168 -13.95 -0.77 -12.10
CA GLU A 168 -13.35 0.52 -12.47
C GLU A 168 -13.02 0.56 -13.97
N SER A 169 -12.36 -0.48 -14.50
CA SER A 169 -12.00 -0.55 -15.92
C SER A 169 -13.21 -0.60 -16.86
N ALA A 170 -14.37 -1.08 -16.40
CA ALA A 170 -15.60 -1.09 -17.18
C ALA A 170 -16.34 0.26 -17.14
N SER A 171 -15.95 1.15 -16.24
CA SER A 171 -16.56 2.48 -16.03
C SER A 171 -15.78 3.62 -16.71
N LEU A 172 -14.62 3.31 -17.32
CA LEU A 172 -13.78 4.19 -18.13
C LEU A 172 -14.21 4.14 -19.60
#